data_AF-A0A538AY39-F1
#
_entry.id   AF-A0A538AY39-F1
#
_cell.length_a   1.000
_cell.length_b   1.000
_cell.length_c   1.000
_cell.angle_alpha   90.00
_cell.angle_beta   90.00
_cell.angle_gamma   90.00
#
_symmetry.space_group_name_H-M   'P 1'
#
loop_
_entity.id
_entity.type
_entity.pdbx_description
1 polymer ?
#
loop_
_entity_poly.entity_id
_entity_poly.type
_entity_poly.pdbx_seq_one_letter_code
_entity_poly.pdbx_strand_id
1 'polypeptide(L)' 'MDDKEVLAQINKLAEKEHELFRKEADAGVTDEERAELRKLEVTLDQCWDLLHQRRARRAAGLDPDSAKVRDPNTVEKYIG' A
#
# COMPACT_ATOMS: atom_id res chain seq x y z
N MET A 1 -3.83 -14.91 0.28
CA MET A 1 -2.89 -13.81 0.02
C MET A 1 -1.67 -14.05 0.89
N ASP A 2 -0.61 -14.58 0.29
CA ASP A 2 0.65 -14.85 0.97
C ASP A 2 1.57 -13.61 1.02
N ASP A 3 2.66 -13.67 1.77
CA ASP A 3 3.62 -12.56 1.90
C ASP A 3 4.20 -12.14 0.52
N LYS A 4 4.31 -13.08 -0.43
CA LYS A 4 4.87 -12.81 -1.77
C LYS A 4 3.88 -12.10 -2.67
N GLU A 5 2.59 -12.46 -2.60
CA GLU A 5 1.51 -11.77 -3.29
C GLU A 5 1.40 -10.32 -2.82
N VAL A 6 1.52 -10.08 -1.51
CA VAL A 6 1.55 -8.72 -0.95
C VAL A 6 2.75 -7.94 -1.45
N LEU A 7 3.95 -8.54 -1.46
CA LEU A 7 5.15 -7.89 -1.99
C LEU A 7 5.06 -7.61 -3.50
N ALA A 8 4.50 -8.53 -4.28
CA ALA A 8 4.27 -8.32 -5.72
C ALA A 8 3.30 -7.15 -5.97
N GLN A 9 2.25 -7.03 -5.14
CA GLN A 9 1.33 -5.91 -5.22
C GLN A 9 2.02 -4.59 -4.84
N ILE A 10 2.84 -4.56 -3.78
CA ILE A 10 3.64 -3.38 -3.40
C ILE A 10 4.54 -2.93 -4.57
N ASN A 11 5.28 -3.87 -5.19
CA ASN A 11 6.16 -3.53 -6.32
C ASN A 11 5.38 -2.93 -7.50
N LYS A 12 4.23 -3.53 -7.85
CA LYS A 12 3.38 -3.01 -8.94
C LYS A 12 2.83 -1.61 -8.65
N LEU A 13 2.48 -1.34 -7.39
CA LEU A 13 2.00 -0.02 -6.97
C LEU A 13 3.13 1.02 -7.02
N ALA A 14 4.33 0.67 -6.55
CA ALA A 14 5.51 1.53 -6.59
C ALA A 14 5.97 1.84 -8.04
N GLU A 15 5.89 0.86 -8.95
CA GLU A 15 6.15 1.11 -10.38
C GLU A 15 5.17 2.13 -10.96
N LYS A 16 3.88 2.00 -10.63
CA LYS A 16 2.84 2.93 -11.10
C LYS A 16 3.02 4.34 -10.53
N GLU A 17 3.38 4.46 -9.26
CA GLU A 17 3.76 5.72 -8.63
C GLU A 17 4.94 6.37 -9.36
N HIS A 18 5.99 5.60 -9.65
CA HIS A 18 7.17 6.11 -10.36
C HIS A 18 6.86 6.54 -11.80
N GLU A 19 5.96 5.86 -12.50
CA GLU A 19 5.45 6.31 -13.80
C GLU A 19 4.70 7.64 -13.71
N LEU A 20 3.84 7.80 -12.70
CA LEU A 20 3.09 9.04 -12.48
C LEU A 20 4.02 10.21 -12.12
N PHE A 21 5.03 9.99 -11.27
CA PHE A 21 6.04 11.01 -10.97
C PHE A 21 6.84 11.44 -12.21
N ARG A 22 7.20 10.49 -13.08
CA ARG A 22 7.90 10.82 -14.34
C ARG A 22 7.02 11.67 -15.26
N LYS A 23 5.73 11.33 -15.36
CA LYS A 23 4.76 12.14 -16.12
C LYS A 23 4.56 13.53 -15.51
N GLU A 24 4.48 13.63 -14.19
CA GLU A 24 4.37 14.90 -13.49
C GLU A 24 5.55 15.83 -13.80
N ALA A 25 6.77 15.28 -13.83
CA ALA A 25 7.98 16.04 -14.15
C ALA A 25 8.02 16.57 -15.60
N ASP A 26 7.47 15.82 -16.56
CA ASP A 26 7.50 16.19 -17.98
C ASP A 26 6.32 17.07 -18.43
N ALA A 27 5.10 16.80 -17.96
CA ALA A 27 3.87 17.41 -18.48
C ALA A 27 2.91 17.97 -17.42
N GLY A 28 3.23 17.79 -16.12
CA GLY A 28 2.33 18.09 -15.01
C GLY A 28 1.23 17.03 -14.84
N VAL A 29 0.89 16.72 -13.59
CA VAL A 29 -0.11 15.70 -13.24
C VAL A 29 -1.51 16.33 -13.11
N THR A 30 -2.55 15.64 -13.63
CA THR A 30 -3.94 16.13 -13.48
C THR A 30 -4.48 15.90 -12.06
N ASP A 31 -5.58 16.58 -11.70
CA ASP A 31 -6.23 16.34 -10.41
C ASP A 31 -6.76 14.89 -10.27
N GLU A 32 -7.11 14.24 -11.39
CA GLU A 32 -7.46 12.82 -11.39
C GLU A 32 -6.24 11.95 -11.09
N GLU A 33 -5.09 12.23 -11.70
CA GLU A 33 -3.85 11.50 -11.44
C GLU A 33 -3.36 11.70 -10.00
N ARG A 34 -3.52 12.90 -9.42
CA ARG A 34 -3.29 13.14 -7.99
C ARG A 34 -4.21 12.30 -7.10
N ALA A 35 -5.48 12.14 -7.48
CA ALA A 35 -6.41 11.30 -6.74
C ALA A 35 -6.04 9.82 -6.86
N GLU A 36 -5.55 9.38 -8.03
CA GLU A 36 -5.00 8.03 -8.20
C GLU A 36 -3.76 7.82 -7.34
N LEU A 37 -2.82 8.77 -7.29
CA LEU A 37 -1.63 8.70 -6.43
C LEU A 37 -2.00 8.49 -4.97
N ARG A 38 -2.92 9.32 -4.43
CA ARG A 38 -3.40 9.14 -3.04
C ARG A 38 -4.00 7.76 -2.81
N LYS A 39 -4.74 7.21 -3.78
CA LYS A 39 -5.30 5.86 -3.69
C LYS A 39 -4.20 4.79 -3.71
N LEU A 40 -3.14 4.98 -4.51
CA LEU A 40 -1.98 4.09 -4.56
C LEU A 40 -1.22 4.09 -3.23
N GLU A 41 -0.95 5.26 -2.66
CA GLU A 41 -0.32 5.42 -1.34
C GLU A 41 -1.12 4.69 -0.25
N VAL A 42 -2.43 4.90 -0.20
CA VAL A 42 -3.32 4.21 0.75
C VAL A 42 -3.26 2.69 0.57
N THR A 43 -3.23 2.21 -0.68
CA THR A 43 -3.14 0.77 -0.95
C THR A 43 -1.78 0.20 -0.56
N LEU A 44 -0.70 0.95 -0.77
CA LEU A 44 0.66 0.58 -0.34
C LEU A 44 0.73 0.42 1.17
N ASP A 45 0.16 1.37 1.91
CA ASP A 45 0.19 1.34 3.37
C ASP A 45 -0.63 0.16 3.93
N GLN A 46 -1.77 -0.15 3.30
CA GLN A 46 -2.55 -1.36 3.61
C GLN A 46 -1.75 -2.66 3.40
N CYS A 47 -1.00 -2.75 2.31
CA CYS A 47 -0.14 -3.90 2.05
C CYS A 47 0.98 -4.02 3.09
N TRP A 48 1.59 -2.88 3.48
CA TRP A 48 2.61 -2.85 4.52
C TRP A 48 2.09 -3.19 5.92
N ASP A 49 0.91 -2.70 6.30
CA ASP A 49 0.26 -3.06 7.58
C ASP A 49 -0.09 -4.55 7.61
N LEU A 50 -0.62 -5.10 6.51
CA LEU A 50 -0.88 -6.54 6.42
C LEU A 50 0.39 -7.36 6.63
N LEU A 51 1.50 -6.97 5.98
CA LEU A 51 2.78 -7.67 6.13
C LEU A 51 3.30 -7.59 7.58
N HIS A 52 3.20 -6.42 8.21
CA HIS A 52 3.56 -6.24 9.62
C HIS A 52 2.68 -7.07 10.55
N GLN A 53 1.37 -7.07 10.35
CA GLN A 53 0.43 -7.90 11.11
C GLN A 53 0.76 -9.39 11.00
N ARG A 54 1.08 -9.88 9.80
CA ARG A 54 1.46 -11.28 9.56
C ARG A 54 2.77 -11.63 10.28
N ARG A 55 3.77 -10.75 10.21
CA ARG A 55 5.05 -10.91 10.93
C ARG A 55 4.87 -10.91 12.45
N ALA A 56 4.05 -10.00 13.00
CA ALA A 56 3.77 -9.93 14.42
C ALA A 56 3.05 -11.19 14.93
N ARG A 57 2.04 -11.69 14.19
CA ARG A 57 1.35 -12.95 14.51
C ARG A 57 2.31 -14.14 14.49
N ARG A 58 3.15 -14.25 13.46
CA ARG A 58 4.18 -15.29 13.36
C ARG A 58 5.16 -15.26 14.55
N ALA A 59 5.60 -14.06 14.95
CA ALA A 59 6.48 -13.89 16.11
C ALA A 59 5.80 -14.27 17.44
N ALA A 60 4.48 -14.07 17.54
CA ALA A 60 3.67 -14.47 18.69
C ALA A 60 3.25 -15.96 18.67
N GLY A 61 3.69 -16.74 17.67
CA GLY A 61 3.26 -18.14 17.50
C GLY A 61 1.79 -18.29 17.08
N LEU A 62 1.15 -17.23 16.60
CA LEU A 62 -0.22 -17.20 16.10
C LEU A 62 -0.25 -17.44 14.59
N ASP A 63 -1.41 -17.86 14.08
CA ASP A 63 -1.64 -18.06 12.65
C ASP A 63 -1.55 -16.73 11.88
N PRO A 64 -0.53 -16.54 11.01
CA PRO A 64 -0.39 -15.32 10.22
C PRO A 64 -1.52 -15.12 9.20
N ASP A 65 -2.19 -16.18 8.74
CA ASP A 65 -3.28 -16.07 7.76
C ASP A 65 -4.58 -15.51 8.35
N SER A 66 -4.65 -15.40 9.67
CA SER A 66 -5.70 -14.66 10.39
C SER A 66 -5.59 -13.13 10.24
N ALA A 67 -4.50 -12.62 9.64
CA ALA A 67 -4.34 -11.20 9.37
C ALA A 67 -5.29 -10.71 8.28
N LYS A 68 -5.91 -9.55 8.50
CA LYS A 68 -6.85 -8.93 7.57
C LYS A 68 -6.37 -7.53 7.19
N VAL A 69 -6.53 -7.20 5.91
CA VAL A 69 -6.35 -5.84 5.42
C VAL A 69 -7.34 -4.95 6.16
N ARG A 70 -6.83 -3.89 6.81
CA ARG A 70 -7.69 -2.91 7.47
C ARG A 70 -8.27 -1.96 6.42
N ASP A 71 -9.49 -1.50 6.68
CA ASP A 71 -10.17 -0.55 5.81
C ASP A 71 -9.30 0.71 5.60
N PRO A 72 -9.21 1.23 4.36
CA PRO A 72 -8.35 2.38 4.06
C PRO A 72 -8.66 3.60 4.92
N ASN A 73 -9.91 3.78 5.36
CA ASN A 73 -10.32 4.89 6.24
C ASN A 73 -9.79 4.75 7.69
N THR A 74 -9.26 3.59 8.09
CA THR A 74 -8.66 3.41 9.42
C THR A 74 -7.22 3.91 9.45
N VAL A 75 -6.59 4.04 8.28
CA VAL A 75 -5.16 4.35 8.12
C VAL A 75 -4.94 5.86 7.89
N GLU A 76 -6.00 6.58 7.53
CA GLU A 76 -6.07 8.03 7.34
C GLU A 76 -5.82 8.86 8.62
N LYS A 77 -5.37 8.26 9.73
CA LYS A 77 -5.01 8.96 10.97
C LYS A 77 -3.52 9.29 11.12
N TYR A 78 -2.69 9.01 10.11
CA TYR A 78 -1.23 9.26 10.19
C TYR A 78 -0.74 10.55 9.52
N ILE A 79 -1.62 11.37 8.95
CA ILE A 79 -1.25 12.68 8.43
C ILE A 79 -2.09 13.74 9.14
N GLY A 80 -1.61 14.13 10.32
CA GLY A 80 -2.02 15.33 11.04
C GLY A 80 -0.86 16.31 11.10
#